data_AF-A0A9W4J6C6-F1
#
_entry.id   AF-A0A9W4J6C6-F1
#
_cell.length_a   1.000
_cell.length_b   1.000
_cell.length_c   1.000
_cell.angle_alpha   90.00
_cell.angle_beta   90.00
_cell.angle_gamma   90.00
#
_symmetry.space_group_name_H-M   'P 1'
#
loop_
_entity.id
_entity.type
_entity.pdbx_description
1 polymer ?
#
loop_
_entity_poly.entity_id
_entity_poly.type
_entity_poly.pdbx_seq_one_letter_code
_entity_poly.pdbx_strand_id
1 'polypeptide(L)'
;MASSSKTSSLLYSCVAHRTTILAEHSAPGTSSTAASSLASIILPKITHEKAQKLTFTHERLFVHYIADSPTGNSDDASASETNSHAPLSFIVVASAEQGRRIPFAYLLEMKRKFLAAYDPSNTEFSSLPAYGCAAFNNELRSLLHTYNTAPPSDSLASARREIDSVRDIMTENIDRVLERGERIDLLVDKTDRLGGSAHDFRLRSRGLRRRMWWKNTKLMIMMVVVVIFLLYLFIGMGCGLPAWGKCVGH
;
A
#
# COMPACT_ATOMS: atom_id res chain seq x y z
N MET A 1 -29.50 24.28 -14.83
CA MET A 1 -28.04 24.25 -14.59
C MET A 1 -27.58 22.83 -14.76
N ALA A 2 -26.95 22.49 -15.89
CA ALA A 2 -26.45 21.15 -16.12
C ALA A 2 -25.27 20.90 -15.18
N SER A 3 -25.43 19.96 -14.24
CA SER A 3 -24.33 19.43 -13.46
C SER A 3 -23.39 18.73 -14.45
N SER A 4 -22.36 19.45 -14.89
CA SER A 4 -21.26 18.87 -15.66
C SER A 4 -20.60 17.85 -14.74
N SER A 5 -20.96 16.59 -14.91
CA SER A 5 -20.31 15.47 -14.27
C SER A 5 -18.87 15.47 -14.75
N LYS A 6 -17.97 16.09 -13.98
CA LYS A 6 -16.53 15.96 -14.20
C LYS A 6 -16.24 14.47 -14.33
N THR A 7 -15.81 14.04 -15.51
CA THR A 7 -15.32 12.70 -15.75
C THR A 7 -14.19 12.45 -14.74
N SER A 8 -14.33 11.39 -13.94
CA SER A 8 -13.28 11.01 -12.99
C SER A 8 -12.00 10.75 -13.77
N SER A 9 -10.92 11.45 -13.43
CA SER A 9 -9.68 11.38 -14.18
C SER A 9 -8.73 10.30 -13.65
N LEU A 10 -8.79 9.99 -12.35
CA LEU A 10 -8.23 8.79 -11.75
C LEU A 10 -9.33 7.72 -11.68
N LEU A 11 -9.08 6.56 -12.30
CA LEU A 11 -10.09 5.53 -12.56
C LEU A 11 -9.94 4.30 -11.68
N TYR A 12 -8.70 3.94 -11.35
CA TYR A 12 -8.38 2.76 -10.57
C TYR A 12 -7.09 2.98 -9.80
N SER A 13 -6.98 2.41 -8.61
CA SER A 13 -5.72 2.32 -7.89
C SER A 13 -5.59 1.00 -7.13
N CYS A 14 -4.36 0.54 -6.99
CA CYS A 14 -4.06 -0.61 -6.16
C CYS A 14 -2.67 -0.54 -5.52
N VAL A 15 -2.53 -1.30 -4.45
CA VAL A 15 -1.26 -1.62 -3.82
C VAL A 15 -1.06 -3.12 -3.96
N ALA A 16 0.08 -3.52 -4.50
CA ALA A 16 0.43 -4.91 -4.71
C ALA A 16 1.80 -5.22 -4.12
N HIS A 17 1.98 -6.47 -3.71
CA HIS A 17 3.29 -7.04 -3.42
C HIS A 17 3.65 -7.98 -4.56
N ARG A 18 4.65 -7.61 -5.36
CA ARG A 18 4.95 -8.25 -6.66
C ARG A 18 3.69 -8.27 -7.54
N THR A 19 3.11 -9.45 -7.78
CA THR A 19 1.90 -9.65 -8.57
C THR A 19 0.62 -9.79 -7.73
N THR A 20 0.75 -9.89 -6.41
CA THR A 20 -0.39 -10.09 -5.50
C THR A 20 -0.99 -8.76 -5.09
N ILE A 21 -2.22 -8.48 -5.51
CA ILE A 21 -2.97 -7.28 -5.08
C ILE A 21 -3.30 -7.40 -3.59
N LEU A 22 -2.86 -6.44 -2.79
CA LEU A 22 -3.10 -6.36 -1.35
C LEU A 22 -4.32 -5.49 -1.01
N ALA A 23 -4.52 -4.42 -1.75
CA ALA A 23 -5.64 -3.49 -1.64
C ALA A 23 -5.92 -2.85 -3.00
N GLU A 24 -7.19 -2.61 -3.33
CA GLU A 24 -7.57 -1.95 -4.58
C GLU A 24 -8.85 -1.14 -4.43
N HIS A 25 -9.01 -0.14 -5.29
CA HIS A 25 -10.24 0.60 -5.42
C HIS A 25 -10.45 1.05 -6.87
N SER A 26 -11.69 0.92 -7.35
CA SER A 26 -12.13 1.43 -8.65
C SER A 26 -13.05 2.62 -8.45
N ALA A 27 -12.81 3.71 -9.19
CA ALA A 27 -13.72 4.82 -9.26
C ALA A 27 -15.07 4.37 -9.85
N PRO A 28 -16.21 4.93 -9.39
CA PRO A 28 -17.50 4.65 -10.00
C PRO A 28 -17.52 5.10 -11.47
N GLY A 29 -17.89 4.22 -12.41
CA GLY A 29 -18.02 4.55 -13.83
C GLY A 29 -17.69 3.39 -14.78
N THR A 30 -18.00 3.56 -16.06
CA THR A 30 -17.89 2.52 -17.11
C THR A 30 -16.44 2.15 -17.47
N SER A 31 -15.47 3.06 -17.29
CA SER A 31 -14.05 2.80 -17.60
C SER A 31 -13.29 2.04 -16.50
N SER A 32 -13.94 1.71 -15.38
CA SER A 32 -13.31 1.04 -14.23
C SER A 32 -12.85 -0.39 -14.55
N THR A 33 -13.62 -1.14 -15.35
CA THR A 33 -13.29 -2.53 -15.71
C THR A 33 -12.02 -2.59 -16.56
N ALA A 34 -11.89 -1.73 -17.57
CA ALA A 34 -10.69 -1.65 -18.42
C ALA A 34 -9.47 -1.22 -17.59
N ALA A 35 -9.61 -0.18 -16.75
CA ALA A 35 -8.54 0.31 -15.91
C ALA A 35 -8.01 -0.76 -14.94
N SER A 36 -8.92 -1.49 -14.29
CA SER A 36 -8.55 -2.55 -13.34
C SER A 36 -7.94 -3.79 -14.01
N SER A 37 -8.20 -4.01 -15.31
CA SER A 37 -7.62 -5.12 -16.07
C SER A 37 -6.20 -4.80 -16.51
N LEU A 38 -5.94 -3.55 -16.91
CA LEU A 38 -4.59 -3.08 -17.25
C LEU A 38 -3.62 -3.23 -16.09
N ALA A 39 -4.06 -2.97 -14.86
CA ALA A 39 -3.21 -3.16 -13.68
C ALA A 39 -2.74 -4.61 -13.54
N SER A 40 -3.63 -5.59 -13.73
CA SER A 40 -3.27 -7.02 -13.66
C SER A 40 -2.26 -7.44 -14.73
N ILE A 41 -2.32 -6.82 -15.91
CA ILE A 41 -1.40 -7.11 -17.03
C ILE A 41 -0.01 -6.52 -16.78
N ILE A 42 0.03 -5.35 -16.15
CA ILE A 42 1.28 -4.61 -15.89
C ILE A 42 2.03 -5.17 -14.68
N LEU A 43 1.33 -5.68 -13.66
CA LEU A 43 1.93 -6.18 -12.43
C LEU A 43 3.07 -7.19 -12.66
N PRO A 44 2.95 -8.22 -13.53
CA PRO A 44 4.04 -9.13 -13.85
C PRO A 44 5.26 -8.50 -14.54
N LYS A 45 5.12 -7.29 -15.10
CA LYS A 45 6.21 -6.56 -15.78
C LYS A 45 7.00 -5.66 -14.83
N ILE A 46 6.42 -5.30 -13.69
CA ILE A 46 7.10 -4.45 -12.72
C ILE A 46 8.17 -5.28 -11.98
N THR A 47 9.43 -4.88 -12.13
CA THR A 47 10.55 -5.45 -11.37
C THR A 47 10.80 -4.64 -10.10
N HIS A 48 11.30 -5.32 -9.07
CA HIS A 48 11.63 -4.71 -7.77
C HIS A 48 13.13 -4.76 -7.48
N GLU A 49 13.96 -4.82 -8.53
CA GLU A 49 15.42 -4.80 -8.38
C GLU A 49 15.91 -3.44 -7.91
N LYS A 50 15.35 -2.37 -8.49
CA LYS A 50 15.63 -0.97 -8.13
C LYS A 50 14.33 -0.23 -7.91
N ALA A 51 14.38 0.79 -7.04
CA ALA A 51 13.25 1.69 -6.88
C ALA A 51 13.05 2.46 -8.19
N GLN A 52 11.81 2.52 -8.68
CA GLN A 52 11.51 3.13 -9.97
C GLN A 52 10.13 3.77 -9.99
N LYS A 53 10.00 4.81 -10.81
CA LYS A 53 8.75 5.53 -11.08
C LYS A 53 8.56 5.55 -12.59
N LEU A 54 7.46 4.97 -13.06
CA LEU A 54 7.24 4.78 -14.50
C LEU A 54 5.79 4.99 -14.88
N THR A 55 5.58 5.29 -16.17
CA THR A 55 4.25 5.40 -16.74
C THR A 55 4.14 4.47 -17.95
N PHE A 56 3.21 3.52 -17.89
CA PHE A 56 2.79 2.78 -19.07
C PHE A 56 1.64 3.51 -19.77
N THR A 57 1.66 3.53 -21.09
CA THR A 57 0.58 4.14 -21.90
C THR A 57 -0.13 3.07 -22.68
N HIS A 58 -1.47 3.08 -22.64
CA HIS A 58 -2.34 2.23 -23.44
C HIS A 58 -3.57 3.00 -23.90
N GLU A 59 -3.72 3.22 -25.20
CA GLU A 59 -4.81 4.03 -25.78
C GLU A 59 -4.99 5.40 -25.08
N ARG A 60 -6.10 5.60 -24.35
CA ARG A 60 -6.43 6.82 -23.60
C ARG A 60 -6.14 6.70 -22.10
N LEU A 61 -5.56 5.59 -21.66
CA LEU A 61 -5.30 5.26 -20.26
C LEU A 61 -3.80 5.25 -19.99
N PHE A 62 -3.39 5.97 -18.97
CA PHE A 62 -2.03 5.96 -18.46
C PHE A 62 -2.01 5.22 -17.12
N VAL A 63 -1.07 4.30 -16.98
CA VAL A 63 -0.83 3.54 -15.76
C VAL A 63 0.45 4.06 -15.14
N HIS A 64 0.31 4.82 -14.06
CA HIS A 64 1.43 5.35 -13.31
C HIS A 64 1.72 4.42 -12.15
N TYR A 65 3.00 4.15 -11.88
CA TYR A 65 3.38 3.38 -10.72
C TYR A 65 4.66 3.85 -10.05
N ILE A 66 4.74 3.56 -8.76
CA ILE A 66 5.97 3.63 -7.94
C ILE A 66 6.24 2.20 -7.46
N ALA A 67 7.41 1.68 -7.79
CA ALA A 67 7.86 0.37 -7.31
C ALA A 67 9.02 0.56 -6.35
N ASP A 68 8.90 -0.01 -5.16
CA ASP A 68 9.97 -0.04 -4.16
C ASP A 68 10.84 -1.29 -4.36
N SER A 69 12.11 -1.18 -3.96
CA SER A 69 13.06 -2.29 -3.97
C SER A 69 13.43 -2.71 -2.55
N PRO A 70 13.51 -4.03 -2.26
CA PRO A 70 14.02 -4.54 -0.98
C PRO A 70 15.48 -4.16 -0.72
N THR A 71 16.27 -4.04 -1.78
CA THR A 71 17.71 -3.79 -1.75
C THR A 71 18.07 -2.35 -2.09
N GLY A 72 17.09 -1.45 -2.10
CA GLY A 72 17.35 -0.04 -2.41
C GLY A 72 18.25 0.59 -1.34
N ASN A 73 19.52 0.80 -1.67
CA ASN A 73 20.43 1.58 -0.85
C ASN A 73 19.87 3.00 -0.71
N SER A 74 19.87 3.51 0.52
CA SER A 74 19.61 4.92 0.88
C SER A 74 20.70 5.88 0.40
N ASP A 75 21.55 5.47 -0.55
CA ASP A 75 22.75 6.22 -0.95
C ASP A 75 22.45 7.34 -1.95
N ASP A 76 21.25 7.38 -2.53
CA ASP A 76 20.76 8.57 -3.22
C ASP A 76 20.29 9.60 -2.19
N ALA A 77 21.22 10.46 -1.80
CA ALA A 77 21.07 11.59 -0.87
C ALA A 77 20.01 12.65 -1.29
N SER A 78 19.20 12.37 -2.32
CA SER A 78 18.12 13.24 -2.81
C SER A 78 16.70 12.81 -2.41
N ALA A 79 16.50 11.64 -1.78
CA ALA A 79 15.14 11.12 -1.56
C ALA A 79 14.72 11.16 -0.09
N SER A 80 13.99 12.21 0.29
CA SER A 80 13.09 12.24 1.46
C SER A 80 11.89 11.26 1.29
N GLU A 81 12.07 10.14 0.59
CA GLU A 81 11.01 9.16 0.30
C GLU A 81 11.14 7.97 1.24
N THR A 82 10.05 7.66 1.95
CA THR A 82 9.94 6.47 2.78
C THR A 82 9.99 5.22 1.89
N ASN A 83 11.14 4.56 1.79
CA ASN A 83 11.24 3.25 1.13
C ASN A 83 10.60 2.19 2.05
N SER A 84 9.78 1.32 1.47
CA SER A 84 9.21 0.21 2.21
C SER A 84 10.18 -0.94 2.48
N HIS A 85 11.35 -0.99 1.82
CA HIS A 85 12.28 -2.14 1.86
C HIS A 85 11.59 -3.48 1.53
N ALA A 86 10.46 -3.43 0.84
CA ALA A 86 9.67 -4.56 0.39
C ALA A 86 9.34 -4.37 -1.09
N PRO A 87 9.09 -5.45 -1.85
CA PRO A 87 8.77 -5.35 -3.27
C PRO A 87 7.29 -4.96 -3.43
N LEU A 88 6.99 -3.70 -3.10
CA LEU A 88 5.67 -3.10 -3.19
C LEU A 88 5.54 -2.25 -4.45
N SER A 89 4.39 -2.40 -5.12
CA SER A 89 3.97 -1.61 -6.27
C SER A 89 2.75 -0.79 -5.89
N PHE A 90 2.85 0.53 -6.06
CA PHE A 90 1.77 1.49 -5.90
C PHE A 90 1.33 1.90 -7.30
N ILE A 91 0.10 1.57 -7.69
CA ILE A 91 -0.39 1.76 -9.07
C ILE A 91 -1.63 2.64 -9.07
N VAL A 92 -1.70 3.55 -10.04
CA VAL A 92 -2.91 4.31 -10.38
C VAL A 92 -3.09 4.35 -11.89
N VAL A 93 -4.31 4.10 -12.34
CA VAL A 93 -4.72 4.24 -13.73
C VAL A 93 -5.54 5.50 -13.88
N ALA A 94 -5.14 6.35 -14.80
CA ALA A 94 -5.72 7.65 -15.06
C ALA A 94 -6.01 7.84 -16.55
N SER A 95 -6.90 8.78 -16.86
CA SER A 95 -7.03 9.30 -18.22
C SER A 95 -5.75 10.03 -18.63
N ALA A 96 -5.34 9.86 -19.89
CA ALA A 96 -4.17 10.53 -20.47
C ALA A 96 -4.20 12.06 -20.30
N GLU A 97 -5.40 12.66 -20.28
CA GLU A 97 -5.62 14.10 -20.13
C GLU A 97 -5.18 14.64 -18.75
N GLN A 98 -5.10 13.78 -17.73
CA GLN A 98 -4.75 14.18 -16.37
C GLN A 98 -3.27 14.57 -16.22
N GLY A 99 -2.44 14.18 -17.18
CA GLY A 99 -0.98 14.29 -17.11
C GLY A 99 -0.39 13.48 -15.95
N ARG A 100 0.89 13.71 -15.65
CA ARG A 100 1.64 12.90 -14.65
C ARG A 100 1.61 13.47 -13.24
N ARG A 101 1.50 14.79 -13.10
CA ARG A 101 1.66 15.47 -11.81
C ARG A 101 0.67 14.99 -10.75
N ILE A 102 -0.61 14.93 -11.11
CA ILE A 102 -1.68 14.59 -10.16
C ILE A 102 -1.64 13.09 -9.81
N PRO A 103 -1.48 12.16 -10.78
CA PRO A 103 -1.30 10.74 -10.47
C PRO A 103 -0.10 10.45 -9.58
N PHE A 104 1.08 11.02 -9.84
CA PHE A 104 2.24 10.79 -8.98
C PHE A 104 2.08 11.44 -7.61
N ALA A 105 1.51 12.63 -7.52
CA ALA A 105 1.15 13.22 -6.21
C ALA A 105 0.18 12.33 -5.41
N TYR A 106 -0.74 11.66 -6.10
CA TYR A 106 -1.65 10.69 -5.49
C TYR A 106 -0.88 9.45 -5.01
N LEU A 107 0.01 8.89 -5.85
CA LEU A 107 0.80 7.70 -5.51
C LEU A 107 1.69 7.92 -4.29
N LEU A 108 2.29 9.10 -4.16
CA LEU A 108 3.14 9.44 -3.03
C LEU A 108 2.36 9.52 -1.73
N GLU A 109 1.20 10.17 -1.76
CA GLU A 109 0.33 10.25 -0.59
C GLU A 109 -0.27 8.88 -0.24
N MET A 110 -0.62 8.08 -1.25
CA MET A 110 -1.07 6.70 -1.08
C MET A 110 0.00 5.85 -0.41
N LYS A 111 1.25 5.92 -0.89
CA LYS A 111 2.41 5.23 -0.32
C LYS A 111 2.65 5.65 1.12
N ARG A 112 2.69 6.96 1.40
CA ARG A 112 2.87 7.50 2.75
C ARG A 112 1.81 6.96 3.73
N LYS A 113 0.53 7.01 3.35
CA LYS A 113 -0.57 6.53 4.18
C LYS A 113 -0.57 5.01 4.34
N PHE A 114 -0.23 4.27 3.28
CA PHE A 114 -0.15 2.81 3.33
C PHE A 114 0.95 2.35 4.28
N LEU A 115 2.15 2.92 4.18
CA LEU A 115 3.27 2.56 5.06
C LEU A 115 3.06 3.00 6.51
N ALA A 116 2.31 4.08 6.74
CA ALA A 116 1.89 4.46 8.09
C ALA A 116 0.88 3.46 8.69
N ALA A 117 0.04 2.83 7.87
CA ALA A 117 -0.93 1.84 8.31
C ALA A 117 -0.35 0.41 8.41
N TYR A 118 0.57 0.07 7.53
CA TYR A 118 1.26 -1.22 7.42
C TYR A 118 2.76 -0.99 7.42
N ASP A 119 3.33 -0.88 8.62
CA ASP A 119 4.77 -0.71 8.81
C ASP A 119 5.51 -1.93 8.23
N PRO A 120 6.44 -1.75 7.29
CA PRO A 120 7.20 -2.84 6.69
C PRO A 120 8.05 -3.66 7.67
N SER A 121 8.50 -3.04 8.76
CA SER A 121 9.29 -3.71 9.81
C SER A 121 8.43 -4.72 10.58
N ASN A 122 7.12 -4.47 10.64
CA ASN A 122 6.16 -5.28 11.38
C ASN A 122 5.26 -6.14 10.49
N THR A 123 5.27 -5.90 9.17
CA THR A 123 4.35 -6.50 8.22
C THR A 123 5.09 -7.36 7.21
N GLU A 124 4.93 -8.67 7.31
CA GLU A 124 5.48 -9.61 6.35
C GLU A 124 4.58 -9.70 5.10
N PHE A 125 4.78 -8.80 4.14
CA PHE A 125 3.94 -8.70 2.93
C PHE A 125 3.96 -9.95 2.04
N SER A 126 5.06 -10.71 2.04
CA SER A 126 5.21 -11.98 1.32
C SER A 126 4.23 -13.06 1.79
N SER A 127 3.86 -13.03 3.07
CA SER A 127 2.95 -14.02 3.68
C SER A 127 1.47 -13.66 3.51
N LEU A 128 1.16 -12.43 3.08
CA LEU A 128 -0.21 -11.96 3.00
C LEU A 128 -0.92 -12.59 1.77
N PRO A 129 -2.17 -13.07 1.95
CA PRO A 129 -2.97 -13.53 0.82
C PRO A 129 -3.38 -12.33 -0.05
N ALA A 130 -3.92 -12.63 -1.24
CA ALA A 130 -4.63 -11.64 -2.04
C ALA A 130 -5.66 -10.90 -1.17
N TYR A 131 -5.71 -9.57 -1.30
CA TYR A 131 -6.55 -8.69 -0.51
C TYR A 131 -6.25 -8.69 1.01
N GLY A 132 -5.04 -9.11 1.41
CA GLY A 132 -4.60 -9.13 2.81
C GLY A 132 -4.63 -7.76 3.50
N CYS A 133 -4.61 -6.67 2.74
CA CYS A 133 -4.70 -5.29 3.22
C CYS A 133 -6.03 -4.62 2.85
N ALA A 134 -7.10 -5.38 2.57
CA ALA A 134 -8.38 -4.84 2.11
C ALA A 134 -8.97 -3.75 3.01
N ALA A 135 -8.65 -3.72 4.31
CA ALA A 135 -9.05 -2.63 5.21
C ALA A 135 -8.60 -1.23 4.73
N PHE A 136 -7.57 -1.15 3.89
CA PHE A 136 -7.08 0.08 3.28
C PHE A 136 -7.95 0.57 2.11
N ASN A 137 -8.87 -0.24 1.58
CA ASN A 137 -9.72 0.13 0.44
C ASN A 137 -10.57 1.39 0.72
N ASN A 138 -10.97 1.62 1.98
CA ASN A 138 -11.69 2.83 2.38
C ASN A 138 -10.82 4.08 2.26
N GLU A 139 -9.54 3.96 2.63
CA GLU A 139 -8.57 5.05 2.50
C GLU A 139 -8.27 5.32 1.03
N LEU A 140 -8.10 4.27 0.20
CA LEU A 140 -7.95 4.39 -1.25
C LEU A 140 -9.14 5.12 -1.88
N ARG A 141 -10.37 4.77 -1.49
CA ARG A 141 -11.59 5.43 -1.95
C ARG A 141 -11.61 6.92 -1.59
N SER A 142 -11.33 7.24 -0.33
CA SER A 142 -11.29 8.61 0.15
C SER A 142 -10.26 9.43 -0.63
N LEU A 143 -9.02 8.91 -0.72
CA LEU A 143 -7.92 9.58 -1.39
C LEU A 143 -8.19 9.77 -2.89
N LEU A 144 -8.70 8.74 -3.56
CA LEU A 144 -9.00 8.79 -5.00
C LEU A 144 -10.12 9.80 -5.29
N HIS A 145 -11.13 9.88 -4.42
CA HIS A 145 -12.17 10.90 -4.51
C HIS A 145 -11.62 12.32 -4.31
N THR A 146 -10.79 12.54 -3.29
CA THR A 146 -10.15 13.84 -3.02
C THR A 146 -9.33 14.32 -4.22
N TYR A 147 -8.50 13.45 -4.81
CA TYR A 147 -7.65 13.85 -5.94
C TYR A 147 -8.43 14.06 -7.25
N ASN A 148 -9.58 13.41 -7.42
CA ASN A 148 -10.48 13.65 -8.54
C ASN A 148 -11.28 14.97 -8.42
N THR A 149 -11.55 15.43 -7.19
CA THR A 149 -12.45 16.58 -6.94
C THR A 149 -11.70 17.85 -6.58
N ALA A 150 -10.77 17.78 -5.63
CA ALA A 150 -10.01 18.89 -5.08
C ALA A 150 -8.64 18.40 -4.55
N PRO A 151 -7.65 18.17 -5.44
CA PRO A 151 -6.32 17.72 -5.02
C PRO A 151 -5.64 18.77 -4.13
N PRO A 152 -5.05 18.39 -2.97
CA PRO A 152 -4.45 19.34 -2.03
C PRO A 152 -3.24 20.06 -2.64
N SER A 153 -3.16 21.39 -2.50
CA SER A 153 -2.05 22.21 -3.01
C SER A 153 -0.68 21.77 -2.50
N ASP A 154 -0.61 21.37 -1.23
CA ASP A 154 0.64 21.03 -0.55
C ASP A 154 1.21 19.71 -1.06
N SER A 155 0.33 18.70 -1.25
CA SER A 155 0.69 17.43 -1.88
C SER A 155 1.22 17.63 -3.29
N LEU A 156 0.61 18.57 -4.03
CA LEU A 156 1.02 18.90 -5.39
C LEU A 156 2.31 19.73 -5.44
N ALA A 157 2.69 20.41 -4.37
CA ALA A 157 3.95 21.15 -4.24
C ALA A 157 5.10 20.22 -3.85
N SER A 158 4.86 19.27 -2.94
CA SER A 158 5.82 18.20 -2.63
C SER A 158 6.07 17.34 -3.86
N ALA A 159 4.99 16.91 -4.52
CA ALA A 159 5.08 16.16 -5.76
C ALA A 159 5.78 16.94 -6.87
N ARG A 160 5.67 18.28 -6.95
CA ARG A 160 6.47 19.06 -7.92
C ARG A 160 7.96 18.85 -7.70
N ARG A 161 8.48 19.03 -6.49
CA ARG A 161 9.92 18.85 -6.22
C ARG A 161 10.39 17.44 -6.52
N GLU A 162 9.54 16.47 -6.20
CA GLU A 162 9.83 15.05 -6.36
C GLU A 162 9.60 14.51 -7.78
N ILE A 163 8.83 15.21 -8.61
CA ILE A 163 8.63 14.90 -10.03
C ILE A 163 9.63 15.69 -10.89
N ASP A 164 10.01 16.89 -10.47
CA ASP A 164 11.03 17.71 -11.13
C ASP A 164 12.44 17.11 -10.95
N SER A 165 12.70 16.38 -9.86
CA SER A 165 13.90 15.53 -9.72
C SER A 165 13.85 14.29 -10.61
N VAL A 166 12.64 13.81 -10.95
CA VAL A 166 12.40 12.64 -11.80
C VAL A 166 12.05 13.11 -13.22
N ARG A 167 12.95 13.90 -13.80
CA ARG A 167 12.92 14.23 -15.24
C ARG A 167 13.00 12.96 -16.12
N ASP A 168 13.32 11.81 -15.52
CA ASP A 168 13.41 10.48 -16.10
C ASP A 168 12.23 9.55 -15.75
N ILE A 169 10.99 10.03 -15.54
CA ILE A 169 9.83 9.11 -15.54
C ILE A 169 9.72 8.52 -16.94
N MET A 170 10.24 7.30 -17.11
CA MET A 170 10.21 6.59 -18.37
C MET A 170 8.76 6.31 -18.76
N THR A 171 8.46 6.57 -20.03
CA THR A 171 7.15 6.29 -20.61
C THR A 171 7.31 5.13 -21.57
N GLU A 172 6.59 4.04 -21.32
CA GLU A 172 6.62 2.86 -22.17
C GLU A 172 5.23 2.55 -22.70
N ASN A 173 5.11 2.27 -23.99
CA ASN A 173 3.86 1.81 -24.57
C ASN A 173 3.72 0.29 -24.35
N ILE A 174 2.57 -0.13 -23.80
CA ILE A 174 2.33 -1.54 -23.41
C ILE A 174 1.65 -2.37 -24.52
N ASP A 175 1.34 -1.79 -25.68
CA ASP A 175 0.62 -2.44 -26.79
C ASP A 175 1.36 -3.70 -27.28
N ARG A 176 2.69 -3.68 -27.32
CA ARG A 176 3.51 -4.86 -27.69
C ARG A 176 3.38 -6.03 -26.72
N VAL A 177 3.07 -5.74 -25.46
CA VAL A 177 2.85 -6.76 -24.42
C VAL A 177 1.44 -7.34 -24.54
N LEU A 178 0.47 -6.49 -24.93
CA LEU A 178 -0.92 -6.90 -25.17
C LEU A 178 -1.06 -7.74 -26.45
N GLU A 179 -0.28 -7.45 -27.49
CA GLU A 179 -0.31 -8.17 -28.78
C GLU A 179 0.20 -9.63 -28.71
N ARG A 180 1.12 -9.94 -27.80
CA ARG A 180 1.75 -11.28 -27.70
C ARG A 180 1.17 -12.17 -26.60
N GLY A 181 0.33 -11.64 -25.71
CA GLY A 181 -0.02 -12.30 -24.44
C GLY A 181 -1.46 -12.77 -24.29
N GLU A 182 -2.45 -11.94 -24.58
CA GLU A 182 -3.85 -12.22 -24.25
C GLU A 182 -4.73 -11.20 -24.97
N ARG A 183 -5.49 -11.63 -26.00
CA ARG A 183 -6.62 -10.85 -26.48
C ARG A 183 -7.54 -10.64 -25.28
N ILE A 184 -8.00 -9.41 -25.09
CA ILE A 184 -8.77 -8.88 -23.96
C ILE A 184 -10.09 -9.65 -23.80
N ASP A 185 -10.03 -10.86 -23.27
CA ASP A 185 -11.17 -11.69 -22.84
C ASP A 185 -11.04 -12.05 -21.34
N LEU A 186 -10.44 -11.15 -20.55
CA LEU A 186 -10.51 -11.22 -19.08
C LEU A 186 -11.81 -10.59 -18.55
N LEU A 187 -12.93 -11.01 -19.13
CA LEU A 187 -14.21 -11.09 -18.45
C LEU A 187 -14.30 -12.50 -17.89
N VAL A 188 -14.07 -12.66 -16.59
CA VAL A 188 -14.44 -13.80 -15.71
C VAL A 188 -13.31 -13.98 -14.70
N ASP A 189 -13.39 -13.20 -13.61
CA ASP A 189 -13.05 -13.63 -12.23
C ASP A 189 -13.32 -12.52 -11.19
N LYS A 190 -13.86 -11.35 -11.61
CA LYS A 190 -14.14 -10.22 -10.70
C LYS A 190 -15.58 -10.18 -10.14
N THR A 191 -16.53 -10.93 -10.70
CA THR A 191 -17.93 -10.92 -10.23
C THR A 191 -18.11 -11.61 -8.87
N ASP A 192 -17.40 -12.73 -8.62
CA ASP A 192 -17.46 -13.40 -7.31
C ASP A 192 -16.71 -12.65 -6.20
N ARG A 193 -15.83 -11.71 -6.56
CA ARG A 193 -15.02 -10.95 -5.59
C ARG A 193 -15.73 -9.72 -5.02
N LEU A 194 -16.76 -9.22 -5.72
CA LEU A 194 -17.53 -8.03 -5.33
C LEU A 194 -18.84 -8.35 -4.59
N GLY A 195 -19.41 -9.54 -4.78
CA GLY A 195 -20.69 -9.95 -4.17
C GLY A 195 -20.70 -10.07 -2.64
N GLY A 196 -19.54 -10.30 -2.01
CA GLY A 196 -19.43 -10.42 -0.54
C GLY A 196 -19.06 -9.14 0.21
N SER A 197 -18.69 -8.06 -0.50
CA SER A 197 -17.93 -6.93 0.07
C SER A 197 -18.75 -5.90 0.85
N ALA A 198 -20.09 -5.95 0.84
CA ALA A 198 -20.88 -4.97 1.61
C ALA A 198 -21.17 -5.44 3.04
N HIS A 199 -21.34 -6.75 3.27
CA HIS A 199 -21.71 -7.28 4.58
C HIS A 199 -20.53 -7.91 5.34
N ASP A 200 -19.55 -8.52 4.64
CA ASP A 200 -18.41 -9.22 5.30
C ASP A 200 -17.25 -8.26 5.67
N PHE A 201 -17.21 -7.07 5.08
CA PHE A 201 -16.18 -6.05 5.32
C PHE A 201 -16.30 -5.37 6.69
N ARG A 202 -17.50 -5.34 7.27
CA ARG A 202 -17.76 -4.81 8.62
C ARG A 202 -17.31 -5.78 9.72
N LEU A 203 -17.29 -7.08 9.42
CA LEU A 203 -16.93 -8.14 10.37
C LEU A 203 -15.43 -8.47 10.36
N ARG A 204 -14.75 -8.38 9.21
CA ARG A 204 -13.32 -8.79 9.08
C ARG A 204 -12.28 -7.68 9.32
N SER A 205 -12.65 -6.41 9.22
CA SER A 205 -11.74 -5.26 9.47
C SER A 205 -11.22 -5.19 10.92
N ARG A 206 -11.95 -5.76 11.89
CA ARG A 206 -11.49 -5.91 13.28
C ARG A 206 -10.61 -7.15 13.52
N GLY A 207 -10.57 -8.11 12.58
CA GLY A 207 -9.85 -9.38 12.76
C GLY A 207 -8.35 -9.30 12.50
N LEU A 208 -7.94 -8.62 11.42
CA LEU A 208 -6.52 -8.55 11.01
C LEU A 208 -5.71 -7.58 11.89
N ARG A 209 -6.24 -6.39 12.19
CA ARG A 209 -5.62 -5.46 13.14
C ARG A 209 -5.47 -6.09 14.54
N ARG A 210 -6.43 -6.94 14.94
CA ARG A 210 -6.41 -7.61 16.24
C ARG A 210 -5.46 -8.81 16.26
N ARG A 211 -5.29 -9.56 15.16
CA ARG A 211 -4.26 -10.62 15.06
C ARG A 211 -2.84 -10.05 15.05
N MET A 212 -2.60 -8.92 14.39
CA MET A 212 -1.29 -8.24 14.42
C MET A 212 -1.02 -7.57 15.78
N TRP A 213 -2.02 -6.89 16.36
CA TRP A 213 -1.91 -6.33 17.71
C TRP A 213 -1.66 -7.43 18.76
N TRP A 214 -2.30 -8.59 18.64
CA TRP A 214 -2.09 -9.72 19.56
C TRP A 214 -0.68 -10.32 19.49
N LYS A 215 -0.02 -10.32 18.31
CA LYS A 215 1.39 -10.71 18.23
C LYS A 215 2.28 -9.73 19.01
N ASN A 216 2.01 -8.43 18.90
CA ASN A 216 2.76 -7.41 19.64
C ASN A 216 2.47 -7.46 21.16
N THR A 217 1.22 -7.70 21.57
CA THR A 217 0.84 -7.90 22.98
C THR A 217 1.48 -9.15 23.58
N LYS A 218 1.56 -10.25 22.82
CA LYS A 218 2.19 -11.49 23.28
C LYS A 218 3.69 -11.28 23.57
N LEU A 219 4.40 -10.52 22.71
CA LEU A 219 5.80 -10.17 22.93
C LEU A 219 5.99 -9.22 24.12
N MET A 220 5.14 -8.21 24.27
CA MET A 220 5.19 -7.28 25.42
C MET A 220 4.97 -8.01 26.76
N ILE A 221 3.98 -8.91 26.84
CA ILE A 221 3.72 -9.71 28.04
C ILE A 221 4.93 -10.60 28.37
N MET A 222 5.54 -11.23 27.36
CA MET A 222 6.72 -12.09 27.55
C MET A 222 7.89 -11.29 28.14
N MET A 223 8.11 -10.06 27.63
CA MET A 223 9.15 -9.15 28.14
C MET A 223 8.89 -8.71 29.59
N VAL A 224 7.64 -8.37 29.94
CA VAL A 224 7.25 -8.00 31.32
C VAL A 224 7.46 -9.17 32.30
N VAL A 225 7.09 -10.39 31.92
CA VAL A 225 7.29 -11.59 32.75
C VAL A 225 8.79 -11.82 33.02
N VAL A 226 9.65 -11.65 32.02
CA VAL A 226 11.10 -11.76 32.19
C VAL A 226 11.62 -10.70 33.16
N VAL A 227 11.16 -9.45 33.05
CA VAL A 227 11.55 -8.38 33.98
C VAL A 227 11.11 -8.69 35.42
N ILE A 228 9.87 -9.13 35.63
CA ILE A 228 9.37 -9.50 36.97
C ILE A 228 10.18 -10.66 37.55
N PHE A 229 10.51 -11.67 36.73
CA PHE A 229 11.32 -12.80 37.17
C PHE A 229 12.73 -12.37 37.59
N LEU A 230 13.37 -11.47 36.82
CA LEU A 230 14.68 -10.92 37.17
C LEU A 230 14.62 -10.08 38.46
N LEU A 231 13.57 -9.28 38.66
CA LEU A 231 13.36 -8.53 39.90
C LEU A 231 13.16 -9.46 41.09
N TYR A 232 12.39 -10.53 40.92
CA TYR A 232 12.20 -11.54 41.96
C TYR A 232 13.51 -12.22 42.34
N LEU A 233 14.35 -12.60 41.37
CA LEU A 233 15.67 -13.16 41.63
C LEU A 233 16.60 -12.14 42.31
N PHE A 234 16.57 -10.88 41.88
CA PHE A 234 17.40 -9.82 42.45
C PHE A 234 17.04 -9.55 43.92
N ILE A 235 15.75 -9.39 44.21
CA ILE A 235 15.24 -9.23 45.58
C ILE A 235 15.49 -10.50 46.38
N GLY A 236 15.34 -11.67 45.76
CA GLY A 236 15.59 -12.97 46.36
C GLY A 236 17.06 -13.20 46.75
N MET A 237 18.01 -12.69 45.98
CA MET A 237 19.44 -12.72 46.33
C MET A 237 19.77 -11.82 47.52
N GLY A 238 19.06 -10.69 47.69
CA GLY A 238 19.23 -9.80 48.85
C GLY A 238 18.49 -10.26 50.11
N CYS A 239 17.27 -10.82 49.97
CA CYS A 239 16.34 -11.11 51.07
C CYS A 239 16.16 -12.60 51.40
N GLY A 240 16.73 -13.52 50.59
CA GLY A 240 16.62 -14.97 50.75
C GLY A 240 15.33 -15.56 50.16
N LEU A 241 15.47 -16.37 49.11
CA LEU A 241 14.38 -17.18 48.52
C LEU A 241 14.06 -18.39 49.41
N PRO A 242 12.81 -18.87 49.53
CA PRO A 242 11.54 -18.43 48.93
C PRO A 242 10.58 -17.74 49.93
N ALA A 243 11.02 -17.45 51.16
CA ALA A 243 10.15 -17.02 52.26
C ALA A 243 10.42 -15.60 52.81
N TRP A 244 11.22 -14.77 52.11
CA TRP A 244 11.54 -13.38 52.53
C TRP A 244 11.96 -13.24 54.00
N GLY A 245 12.61 -14.28 54.55
CA GLY A 245 12.84 -14.39 55.99
C GLY A 245 13.79 -13.34 56.57
N LYS A 246 14.59 -12.66 55.73
CA LYS A 246 15.52 -11.61 56.20
C LYS A 246 14.99 -10.17 56.04
N CYS A 247 13.91 -9.95 55.30
CA CYS A 247 13.39 -8.60 55.00
C CYS A 247 12.00 -8.32 55.56
N VAL A 248 11.28 -9.34 56.07
CA VAL A 248 9.93 -9.22 56.66
C VAL A 248 9.94 -9.64 58.14
N GLY A 249 10.99 -9.28 58.87
CA GLY A 249 11.15 -9.68 60.26
C GLY A 249 12.10 -8.80 61.05
N HIS A 250 11.69 -7.57 61.33
CA HIS A 250 11.78 -6.97 62.66
C HIS A 250 10.77 -5.83 62.81
#